data_AF-A0A4P6JL19-F1
#
_entry.id   AF-A0A4P6JL19-F1
#
_cell.length_a   1.000
_cell.length_b   1.000
_cell.length_c   1.000
_cell.angle_alpha   90.00
_cell.angle_beta   90.00
_cell.angle_gamma   90.00
#
_symmetry.space_group_name_H-M   'P 1'
#
loop_
_entity.id
_entity.type
_entity.pdbx_description
1 polymer ?
#
loop_
_entity_poly.entity_id
_entity_poly.type
_entity_poly.pdbx_seq_one_letter_code
_entity_poly.pdbx_strand_id
1 'polypeptide(L)'
;MSLPARLAPFLKQFDYGRERLITRLHDLSDDEYLWEPMPGCWSIHPREQSQASTPFGRGDWVMDFAQPEPVPPPVTTIAWRMCHLTNGFLHRADYVVGTASLAWDDYAIAPTAQAAIASLNDAALKWRSALSSATETALDQIGYSKYPWGLDRRLPFLEIVWWVNQELLSHGAEIALLRDLYRANLKNEGEE
;
A
#
# COMPACT_ATOMS: atom_id res chain seq x y z
N MET A 1 5.65 -19.00 -21.27
CA MET A 1 4.99 -18.06 -22.20
C MET A 1 5.81 -16.78 -22.22
N SER A 2 5.89 -16.07 -23.34
CA SER A 2 6.54 -14.77 -23.40
C SER A 2 5.69 -13.71 -22.69
N LEU A 3 6.33 -12.76 -22.02
CA LEU A 3 5.66 -11.63 -21.40
C LEU A 3 4.88 -10.81 -22.46
N PRO A 4 3.62 -10.43 -22.20
CA PRO A 4 2.84 -9.54 -23.08
C PRO A 4 3.57 -8.21 -23.35
N ALA A 5 3.68 -7.83 -24.62
CA ALA A 5 4.37 -6.59 -25.01
C ALA A 5 3.68 -5.34 -24.43
N ARG A 6 2.33 -5.37 -24.34
CA ARG A 6 1.53 -4.30 -23.72
C ARG A 6 1.80 -4.11 -22.24
N LEU A 7 2.28 -5.14 -21.54
CA LEU A 7 2.55 -5.08 -20.11
C LEU A 7 3.93 -4.47 -19.79
N ALA A 8 4.87 -4.56 -20.73
CA ALA A 8 6.26 -4.10 -20.55
C ALA A 8 6.40 -2.66 -19.99
N PRO A 9 5.72 -1.61 -20.51
CA PRO A 9 5.84 -0.27 -19.96
C PRO A 9 5.31 -0.17 -18.52
N PHE A 10 4.26 -0.91 -18.18
CA PHE A 10 3.71 -0.92 -16.82
C PHE A 10 4.63 -1.61 -15.82
N LEU A 11 5.29 -2.70 -16.22
CA LEU A 11 6.30 -3.34 -15.37
C LEU A 11 7.48 -2.41 -15.11
N LYS A 12 7.97 -1.72 -16.15
CA LYS A 12 9.05 -0.75 -15.99
C LYS A 12 8.66 0.38 -15.03
N GLN A 13 7.44 0.90 -15.14
CA GLN A 13 6.93 1.93 -14.24
C GLN A 13 6.79 1.42 -12.80
N PHE A 14 6.26 0.21 -12.62
CA PHE A 14 6.13 -0.42 -11.31
C PHE A 14 7.50 -0.66 -10.66
N ASP A 15 8.44 -1.26 -11.41
CA ASP A 15 9.78 -1.58 -10.92
C ASP A 15 10.54 -0.31 -10.51
N TYR A 16 10.46 0.75 -11.33
CA TYR A 16 11.06 2.05 -11.02
C TYR A 16 10.38 2.76 -9.84
N GLY A 17 9.04 2.75 -9.78
CA GLY A 17 8.29 3.33 -8.66
C GLY A 17 8.60 2.64 -7.33
N ARG A 18 8.67 1.30 -7.35
CA ARG A 18 9.04 0.47 -6.19
C ARG A 18 10.47 0.78 -5.77
N GLU A 19 11.42 0.77 -6.69
CA GLU A 19 12.82 1.09 -6.38
C GLU A 19 12.94 2.47 -5.71
N ARG A 20 12.32 3.50 -6.30
CA ARG A 20 12.31 4.84 -5.71
C ARG A 20 11.72 4.86 -4.30
N LEU A 21 10.59 4.20 -4.07
CA LEU A 21 9.96 4.14 -2.75
C LEU A 21 10.85 3.39 -1.75
N ILE A 22 11.38 2.22 -2.11
CA ILE A 22 12.25 1.44 -1.20
C ILE A 22 13.53 2.20 -0.86
N THR A 23 14.18 2.84 -1.83
CA THR A 23 15.33 3.72 -1.56
C THR A 23 14.94 4.86 -0.63
N ARG A 24 13.75 5.43 -0.83
CA ARG A 24 13.21 6.50 0.01
C ARG A 24 12.77 6.03 1.39
N LEU A 25 12.72 4.73 1.67
CA LEU A 25 12.40 4.15 2.98
C LEU A 25 13.65 3.67 3.73
N HIS A 26 14.83 3.72 3.09
CA HIS A 26 16.11 3.52 3.78
C HIS A 26 16.16 4.39 5.03
N ASP A 27 16.69 3.88 6.14
CA ASP A 27 16.83 4.57 7.44
C ASP A 27 15.56 5.11 8.10
N LEU A 28 14.36 4.71 7.65
CA LEU A 28 13.12 5.04 8.34
C LEU A 28 13.14 4.47 9.78
N SER A 29 13.07 5.34 10.78
CA SER A 29 12.98 4.95 12.19
C SER A 29 11.53 4.65 12.58
N ASP A 30 11.35 3.97 13.72
CA ASP A 30 10.00 3.72 14.26
C ASP A 30 9.29 5.03 14.65
N ASP A 31 10.02 6.02 15.18
CA ASP A 31 9.48 7.35 15.51
C ASP A 31 8.96 8.08 14.26
N GLU A 32 9.73 8.06 13.16
CA GLU A 32 9.31 8.67 11.89
C GLU A 32 8.15 7.88 11.26
N TYR A 33 8.19 6.55 11.34
CA TYR A 33 7.16 5.67 10.82
C TYR A 33 5.80 5.90 11.48
N LEU A 34 5.78 6.04 12.80
CA LEU A 34 4.58 6.27 13.62
C LEU A 34 4.25 7.76 13.80
N TRP A 35 5.00 8.67 13.17
CA TRP A 35 4.78 10.11 13.32
C TRP A 35 3.42 10.56 12.78
N GLU A 36 2.70 11.32 13.60
CA GLU A 36 1.43 11.96 13.27
C GLU A 36 1.66 13.43 12.90
N PRO A 37 1.52 13.82 11.62
CA PRO A 37 1.83 15.18 11.17
C PRO A 37 0.80 16.22 11.63
N MET A 38 -0.39 15.79 12.05
CA MET A 38 -1.44 16.67 12.57
C MET A 38 -2.42 15.90 13.46
N PRO A 39 -3.11 16.59 14.39
CA PRO A 39 -4.16 15.98 15.20
C PRO A 39 -5.29 15.41 14.35
N GLY A 40 -5.75 14.19 14.67
CA GLY A 40 -6.88 13.55 13.97
C GLY A 40 -6.53 13.00 12.58
N CYS A 41 -5.24 12.86 12.26
CA CYS A 41 -4.82 12.05 11.12
C CYS A 41 -5.14 10.56 11.35
N TRP A 42 -5.23 9.79 10.27
CA TRP A 42 -5.39 8.33 10.31
C TRP A 42 -4.04 7.64 10.31
N SER A 43 -3.84 6.75 11.28
CA SER A 43 -2.58 6.01 11.46
C SER A 43 -2.83 4.51 11.65
N ILE A 44 -1.79 3.81 12.12
CA ILE A 44 -1.94 2.51 12.75
C ILE A 44 -1.80 2.66 14.26
N HIS A 45 -2.53 1.85 15.00
CA HIS A 45 -2.55 1.89 16.46
C HIS A 45 -2.60 0.47 17.04
N PRO A 46 -2.14 0.29 18.28
CA PRO A 46 -2.61 -0.81 19.10
C PRO A 46 -4.14 -0.82 19.09
N ARG A 47 -4.74 -2.01 18.97
CA ARG A 47 -6.18 -2.17 18.75
C ARG A 47 -7.02 -1.49 19.83
N GLU A 48 -6.57 -1.53 21.07
CA GLU A 48 -7.22 -0.91 22.21
C GLU A 48 -7.18 0.63 22.21
N GLN A 49 -6.37 1.22 21.34
CA GLN A 49 -6.18 2.67 21.22
C GLN A 49 -6.87 3.26 19.98
N SER A 50 -7.24 2.43 19.00
CA SER A 50 -7.91 2.91 17.79
C SER A 50 -9.29 3.48 18.12
N GLN A 51 -9.56 4.67 17.58
CA GLN A 51 -10.85 5.35 17.65
C GLN A 51 -11.65 5.23 16.34
N ALA A 52 -11.12 4.48 15.37
CA ALA A 52 -11.78 4.26 14.10
C ALA A 52 -13.07 3.47 14.26
N SER A 53 -14.09 3.79 13.45
CA SER A 53 -15.37 3.09 13.50
C SER A 53 -15.30 1.67 12.94
N THR A 54 -14.40 1.43 11.99
CA THR A 54 -14.18 0.12 11.36
C THR A 54 -12.68 -0.13 11.20
N PRO A 55 -11.92 -0.32 12.30
CA PRO A 55 -10.47 -0.50 12.25
C PRO A 55 -10.10 -1.75 11.45
N PHE A 56 -9.07 -1.65 10.62
CA PHE A 56 -8.62 -2.70 9.70
C PHE A 56 -7.46 -3.50 10.28
N GLY A 57 -7.44 -4.82 10.07
CA GLY A 57 -6.27 -5.68 10.31
C GLY A 57 -6.44 -6.66 11.46
N ARG A 58 -5.54 -7.65 11.50
CA ARG A 58 -5.53 -8.76 12.46
C ARG A 58 -4.62 -8.48 13.66
N GLY A 59 -5.01 -9.01 14.82
CA GLY A 59 -4.15 -9.09 16.00
C GLY A 59 -4.12 -7.78 16.78
N ASP A 60 -2.99 -7.48 17.39
CA ASP A 60 -2.89 -6.39 18.37
C ASP A 60 -2.79 -5.00 17.73
N TRP A 61 -2.56 -4.91 16.43
CA TRP A 61 -2.47 -3.64 15.70
C TRP A 61 -3.53 -3.53 14.62
N VAL A 62 -4.05 -2.32 14.45
CA VAL A 62 -5.07 -1.98 13.46
C VAL A 62 -4.76 -0.66 12.76
N MET A 63 -5.25 -0.51 11.54
CA MET A 63 -5.17 0.71 10.75
C MET A 63 -6.51 1.43 10.85
N ASP A 64 -6.47 2.74 11.06
CA ASP A 64 -7.69 3.53 11.10
C ASP A 64 -8.39 3.50 9.74
N PHE A 65 -9.67 3.18 9.77
CA PHE A 65 -10.51 3.12 8.59
C PHE A 65 -11.97 3.32 8.99
N ALA A 66 -12.78 3.83 8.07
CA ALA A 66 -14.19 4.07 8.29
C ALA A 66 -14.99 3.75 7.04
N GLN A 67 -16.15 3.11 7.22
CA GLN A 67 -17.12 2.86 6.16
C GLN A 67 -18.53 3.29 6.61
N PRO A 68 -19.14 4.32 5.97
CA PRO A 68 -18.60 5.14 4.89
C PRO A 68 -17.41 6.02 5.32
N GLU A 69 -16.57 6.40 4.35
CA GLU A 69 -15.43 7.29 4.57
C GLU A 69 -15.91 8.71 4.99
N PRO A 70 -15.23 9.39 5.94
CA PRO A 70 -15.54 10.76 6.29
C PRO A 70 -15.33 11.73 5.12
N VAL A 71 -16.05 12.85 5.13
CA VAL A 71 -15.89 13.93 4.13
C VAL A 71 -15.60 15.25 4.84
N PRO A 72 -14.40 15.84 4.67
CA PRO A 72 -13.26 15.33 3.89
C PRO A 72 -12.60 14.10 4.55
N PRO A 73 -11.87 13.26 3.78
CA PRO A 73 -11.09 12.18 4.36
C PRO A 73 -9.94 12.75 5.21
N PRO A 74 -9.61 12.15 6.36
CA PRO A 74 -8.48 12.58 7.17
C PRO A 74 -7.15 12.44 6.44
N VAL A 75 -6.17 13.29 6.81
CA VAL A 75 -4.78 13.07 6.40
C VAL A 75 -4.32 11.73 6.95
N THR A 76 -3.63 10.91 6.17
CA THR A 76 -3.06 9.64 6.63
C THR A 76 -1.59 9.79 7.04
N THR A 77 -1.03 8.87 7.80
CA THR A 77 0.41 8.86 8.19
C THR A 77 1.29 8.07 7.20
N ILE A 78 2.60 8.00 7.49
CA ILE A 78 3.53 7.11 6.78
C ILE A 78 3.11 5.64 7.01
N ALA A 79 2.89 5.26 8.27
CA ALA A 79 2.49 3.91 8.62
C ALA A 79 1.19 3.47 7.94
N TRP A 80 0.18 4.35 7.92
CA TRP A 80 -1.08 4.08 7.23
C TRP A 80 -0.87 3.81 5.74
N ARG A 81 -0.12 4.67 5.04
CA ARG A 81 0.12 4.52 3.59
C ARG A 81 0.92 3.27 3.24
N MET A 82 1.91 2.93 4.06
CA MET A 82 2.66 1.68 3.88
C MET A 82 1.77 0.46 4.09
N CYS A 83 0.89 0.49 5.11
CA CYS A 83 -0.11 -0.55 5.34
C CYS A 83 -1.07 -0.68 4.14
N HIS A 84 -1.63 0.44 3.67
CA HIS A 84 -2.52 0.49 2.49
C HIS A 84 -1.90 -0.12 1.24
N LEU A 85 -0.67 0.29 0.89
CA LEU A 85 0.04 -0.26 -0.28
C LEU A 85 0.32 -1.76 -0.13
N THR A 86 0.81 -2.17 1.05
CA THR A 86 1.12 -3.58 1.33
C THR A 86 -0.13 -4.44 1.20
N ASN A 87 -1.23 -3.99 1.80
CA ASN A 87 -2.53 -4.63 1.74
C ASN A 87 -3.03 -4.76 0.28
N GLY A 88 -2.97 -3.66 -0.48
CA GLY A 88 -3.41 -3.59 -1.87
C GLY A 88 -2.64 -4.53 -2.79
N PHE A 89 -1.33 -4.66 -2.62
CA PHE A 89 -0.50 -5.59 -3.39
C PHE A 89 -0.72 -7.04 -2.99
N LEU A 90 -0.73 -7.33 -1.69
CA LEU A 90 -0.83 -8.70 -1.17
C LEU A 90 -2.16 -9.34 -1.59
N HIS A 91 -3.27 -8.64 -1.37
CA HIS A 91 -4.58 -9.17 -1.75
C HIS A 91 -4.69 -9.31 -3.27
N ARG A 92 -4.30 -8.31 -4.06
CA ARG A 92 -4.40 -8.45 -5.52
C ARG A 92 -3.53 -9.58 -6.07
N ALA A 93 -2.36 -9.83 -5.48
CA ALA A 93 -1.57 -11.00 -5.83
C ALA A 93 -2.34 -12.30 -5.53
N ASP A 94 -2.95 -12.43 -4.36
CA ASP A 94 -3.76 -13.60 -4.00
C ASP A 94 -4.98 -13.79 -4.92
N TYR A 95 -5.70 -12.71 -5.23
CA TYR A 95 -6.90 -12.75 -6.06
C TYR A 95 -6.62 -12.89 -7.56
N VAL A 96 -5.35 -12.81 -7.99
CA VAL A 96 -4.94 -13.04 -9.39
C VAL A 96 -4.28 -14.39 -9.59
N VAL A 97 -3.33 -14.78 -8.72
CA VAL A 97 -2.56 -16.03 -8.86
C VAL A 97 -2.63 -16.98 -7.66
N GLY A 98 -3.22 -16.54 -6.54
CA GLY A 98 -3.30 -17.29 -5.29
C GLY A 98 -4.63 -18.05 -5.11
N THR A 99 -5.06 -18.18 -3.86
CA THR A 99 -6.27 -18.92 -3.47
C THR A 99 -7.53 -18.06 -3.55
N ALA A 100 -7.38 -16.74 -3.75
CA ALA A 100 -8.46 -15.76 -3.77
C ALA A 100 -9.33 -15.84 -2.49
N SER A 101 -8.66 -16.02 -1.35
CA SER A 101 -9.29 -16.27 -0.06
C SER A 101 -8.83 -15.34 1.05
N LEU A 102 -7.82 -14.49 0.81
CA LEU A 102 -7.43 -13.48 1.80
C LEU A 102 -8.62 -12.54 2.07
N ALA A 103 -9.08 -12.58 3.31
CA ALA A 103 -10.11 -11.71 3.84
C ALA A 103 -9.50 -10.38 4.30
N TRP A 104 -10.35 -9.36 4.41
CA TRP A 104 -9.99 -8.03 4.88
C TRP A 104 -9.19 -8.11 6.20
N ASP A 105 -9.65 -8.92 7.15
CA ASP A 105 -9.02 -9.04 8.47
C ASP A 105 -7.91 -10.10 8.56
N ASP A 106 -7.39 -10.62 7.44
CA ASP A 106 -6.28 -11.59 7.45
C ASP A 106 -4.90 -10.91 7.50
N TYR A 107 -4.82 -9.62 7.17
CA TYR A 107 -3.56 -8.89 7.14
C TYR A 107 -3.12 -8.48 8.56
N ALA A 108 -1.94 -8.95 8.98
CA ALA A 108 -1.31 -8.51 10.21
C ALA A 108 -0.53 -7.21 9.98
N ILE A 109 -0.85 -6.18 10.76
CA ILE A 109 -0.21 -4.87 10.63
C ILE A 109 1.18 -4.89 11.26
N ALA A 110 2.15 -4.34 10.53
CA ALA A 110 3.53 -4.23 10.99
C ALA A 110 3.67 -3.03 11.95
N PRO A 111 4.06 -3.24 13.22
CA PRO A 111 4.14 -2.16 14.20
C PRO A 111 5.45 -1.37 14.16
N THR A 112 6.44 -1.83 13.38
CA THR A 112 7.77 -1.19 13.27
C THR A 112 8.10 -0.88 11.82
N ALA A 113 8.93 0.14 11.61
CA ALA A 113 9.41 0.56 10.30
C ALA A 113 10.08 -0.60 9.57
N GLN A 114 10.94 -1.36 10.26
CA GLN A 114 11.65 -2.50 9.69
C GLN A 114 10.67 -3.58 9.19
N ALA A 115 9.66 -3.94 9.99
CA ALA A 115 8.68 -4.94 9.61
C ALA A 115 7.77 -4.43 8.48
N ALA A 116 7.43 -3.15 8.47
CA ALA A 116 6.62 -2.54 7.43
C ALA A 116 7.35 -2.50 6.08
N ILE A 117 8.64 -2.15 6.06
CA ILE A 117 9.48 -2.19 4.85
C ILE A 117 9.57 -3.62 4.31
N ALA A 118 9.81 -4.60 5.18
CA ALA A 118 9.89 -6.01 4.78
C ALA A 118 8.56 -6.50 4.18
N SER A 119 7.43 -6.17 4.82
CA SER A 119 6.09 -6.56 4.36
C SER A 119 5.72 -5.91 3.04
N LEU A 120 5.97 -4.60 2.89
CA LEU A 120 5.73 -3.87 1.65
C LEU A 120 6.55 -4.45 0.50
N ASN A 121 7.82 -4.76 0.76
CA ASN A 121 8.70 -5.33 -0.25
C ASN A 121 8.22 -6.72 -0.71
N ASP A 122 7.89 -7.60 0.23
CA ASP A 122 7.35 -8.94 -0.07
C ASP A 122 6.04 -8.85 -0.85
N ALA A 123 5.09 -8.03 -0.40
CA ALA A 123 3.81 -7.85 -1.08
C ALA A 123 3.98 -7.29 -2.50
N ALA A 124 4.86 -6.29 -2.69
CA ALA A 124 5.15 -5.73 -4.00
C ALA A 124 5.81 -6.76 -4.94
N LEU A 125 6.67 -7.64 -4.43
CA LEU A 125 7.26 -8.74 -5.21
C LEU A 125 6.22 -9.80 -5.59
N LYS A 126 5.29 -10.14 -4.69
CA LYS A 126 4.16 -11.04 -4.98
C LYS A 126 3.27 -10.47 -6.08
N TRP A 127 2.91 -9.19 -5.99
CA TRP A 127 2.15 -8.52 -7.03
C TRP A 127 2.91 -8.49 -8.36
N ARG A 128 4.20 -8.14 -8.33
CA ARG A 128 5.04 -8.13 -9.53
C ARG A 128 5.17 -9.50 -10.19
N SER A 129 5.20 -10.58 -9.40
CA SER A 129 5.17 -11.96 -9.87
C SER A 129 3.83 -12.30 -10.54
N ALA A 130 2.72 -11.88 -9.93
CA ALA A 130 1.39 -12.04 -10.52
C ALA A 130 1.29 -11.38 -11.90
N LEU A 131 1.82 -10.15 -12.04
CA LEU A 131 1.89 -9.47 -13.34
C LEU A 131 2.72 -10.26 -14.37
N SER A 132 3.89 -10.79 -13.99
CA SER A 132 4.73 -11.59 -14.88
C SER A 132 4.07 -12.87 -15.39
N SER A 133 3.07 -13.39 -14.67
CA SER A 133 2.35 -14.60 -15.05
C SER A 133 1.21 -14.36 -16.04
N ALA A 134 0.82 -13.09 -16.24
CA ALA A 134 -0.32 -12.74 -17.06
C ALA A 134 -0.05 -13.01 -18.55
N THR A 135 -1.06 -13.53 -19.24
CA THR A 135 -1.04 -13.75 -20.69
C THR A 135 -1.62 -12.54 -21.43
N GLU A 136 -1.41 -12.46 -22.75
CA GLU A 136 -1.98 -11.38 -23.57
C GLU A 136 -3.51 -11.34 -23.43
N THR A 137 -4.17 -12.50 -23.48
CA THR A 137 -5.64 -12.61 -23.30
C THR A 137 -6.09 -12.15 -21.92
N ALA A 138 -5.30 -12.41 -20.87
CA ALA A 138 -5.65 -12.00 -19.51
C ALA A 138 -5.72 -10.48 -19.37
N LEU A 139 -4.94 -9.72 -20.16
CA LEU A 139 -4.91 -8.26 -20.09
C LEU A 139 -6.27 -7.61 -20.39
N ASP A 140 -7.03 -8.20 -21.32
CA ASP A 140 -8.33 -7.68 -21.74
C ASP A 140 -9.51 -8.34 -20.99
N GLN A 141 -9.24 -9.34 -20.15
CA GLN A 141 -10.27 -10.02 -19.38
C GLN A 141 -10.77 -9.14 -18.23
N ILE A 142 -12.06 -8.79 -18.27
CA ILE A 142 -12.76 -8.14 -17.17
C ILE A 142 -12.86 -9.11 -15.99
N GLY A 143 -12.47 -8.63 -14.80
CA GLY A 143 -12.53 -9.44 -13.58
C GLY A 143 -11.51 -10.57 -13.52
N TYR A 144 -10.41 -10.47 -14.27
CA TYR A 144 -9.25 -11.35 -14.09
C TYR A 144 -8.71 -11.27 -12.66
N SER A 145 -8.56 -10.04 -12.13
CA SER A 145 -8.41 -9.82 -10.69
C SER A 145 -9.77 -9.96 -10.01
N LYS A 146 -9.88 -10.90 -9.07
CA LYS A 146 -11.11 -11.16 -8.32
C LYS A 146 -11.21 -10.37 -7.01
N TYR A 147 -10.31 -9.41 -6.79
CA TYR A 147 -10.24 -8.61 -5.57
C TYR A 147 -11.59 -7.93 -5.27
N PRO A 148 -12.21 -8.18 -4.10
CA PRO A 148 -13.61 -7.81 -3.86
C PRO A 148 -13.84 -6.34 -3.51
N TRP A 149 -12.85 -5.65 -2.94
CA TRP A 149 -13.02 -4.29 -2.41
C TRP A 149 -12.57 -3.18 -3.37
N GLY A 150 -12.48 -3.49 -4.66
CA GLY A 150 -12.09 -2.55 -5.70
C GLY A 150 -12.93 -2.69 -6.97
N LEU A 151 -12.54 -1.95 -8.00
CA LEU A 151 -13.14 -2.06 -9.33
C LEU A 151 -12.61 -3.25 -10.14
N ASP A 152 -11.70 -4.04 -9.55
CA ASP A 152 -11.04 -5.21 -10.13
C ASP A 152 -11.98 -6.16 -10.89
N ARG A 153 -13.15 -6.45 -10.33
CA ARG A 153 -14.15 -7.34 -10.94
C ARG A 153 -14.90 -6.74 -12.13
N ARG A 154 -14.74 -5.44 -12.38
CA ARG A 154 -15.52 -4.65 -13.35
C ARG A 154 -14.67 -4.08 -14.47
N LEU A 155 -13.34 -4.08 -14.33
CA LEU A 155 -12.42 -3.51 -15.31
C LEU A 155 -11.55 -4.59 -15.95
N PRO A 156 -11.06 -4.37 -17.19
CA PRO A 156 -10.00 -5.18 -17.78
C PRO A 156 -8.76 -5.21 -16.90
N PHE A 157 -8.04 -6.34 -16.89
CA PHE A 157 -6.87 -6.49 -16.03
C PHE A 157 -5.81 -5.41 -16.27
N LEU A 158 -5.59 -5.00 -17.52
CA LEU A 158 -4.61 -3.97 -17.84
C LEU A 158 -4.93 -2.62 -17.20
N GLU A 159 -6.21 -2.27 -17.06
CA GLU A 159 -6.64 -1.05 -16.35
C GLU A 159 -6.37 -1.17 -14.84
N ILE A 160 -6.52 -2.37 -14.27
CA ILE A 160 -6.12 -2.62 -12.88
C ILE A 160 -4.62 -2.50 -12.70
N VAL A 161 -3.80 -3.01 -13.63
CA VAL A 161 -2.34 -2.81 -13.59
C VAL A 161 -2.00 -1.31 -13.62
N TRP A 162 -2.62 -0.56 -14.53
CA TRP A 162 -2.44 0.89 -14.61
C TRP A 162 -2.83 1.58 -13.30
N TRP A 163 -3.98 1.23 -12.72
CA TRP A 163 -4.48 1.83 -11.48
C TRP A 163 -3.57 1.53 -10.28
N VAL A 164 -3.13 0.28 -10.13
CA VAL A 164 -2.21 -0.12 -9.04
C VAL A 164 -0.86 0.60 -9.17
N ASN A 165 -0.40 0.87 -10.40
CA ASN A 165 0.78 1.72 -10.61
C ASN A 165 0.54 3.17 -10.16
N GLN A 166 -0.66 3.71 -10.36
CA GLN A 166 -0.99 5.06 -9.87
C GLN A 166 -0.93 5.10 -8.34
N GLU A 167 -1.53 4.12 -7.65
CA GLU A 167 -1.50 4.02 -6.18
C GLU A 167 -0.07 3.99 -5.63
N LEU A 168 0.81 3.18 -6.24
CA LEU A 168 2.22 3.10 -5.84
C LEU A 168 2.92 4.47 -5.98
N LEU A 169 2.68 5.17 -7.09
CA LEU A 169 3.36 6.44 -7.38
C LEU A 169 2.81 7.58 -6.52
N SER A 170 1.49 7.66 -6.33
CA SER A 170 0.84 8.70 -5.53
C SER A 170 1.23 8.58 -4.07
N HIS A 171 0.96 7.43 -3.44
CA HIS A 171 1.29 7.22 -2.03
C HIS A 171 2.79 7.17 -1.78
N GLY A 172 3.58 6.68 -2.74
CA GLY A 172 5.04 6.74 -2.65
C GLY A 172 5.57 8.19 -2.59
N ALA A 173 4.96 9.11 -3.35
CA ALA A 173 5.31 10.53 -3.29
C ALA A 173 4.84 11.19 -1.97
N GLU A 174 3.65 10.84 -1.48
CA GLU A 174 3.13 11.34 -0.21
C GLU A 174 3.98 10.88 0.99
N ILE A 175 4.40 9.61 1.01
CA ILE A 175 5.36 9.09 1.99
C ILE A 175 6.66 9.89 1.92
N ALA A 176 7.20 10.13 0.72
CA ALA A 176 8.43 10.88 0.54
C ALA A 176 8.34 12.31 1.09
N LEU A 177 7.19 12.97 0.89
CA LEU A 177 6.89 14.31 1.41
C LEU A 177 6.78 14.30 2.94
N LEU A 178 6.07 13.33 3.53
CA LEU A 178 5.95 13.22 4.98
C LEU A 178 7.31 13.00 5.66
N ARG A 179 8.19 12.20 5.06
CA ARG A 179 9.58 12.07 5.53
C ARG A 179 10.32 13.41 5.51
N ASP A 180 10.16 14.22 4.46
CA ASP A 180 10.78 15.55 4.39
C ASP A 180 10.26 16.47 5.49
N LEU A 181 8.95 16.45 5.75
CA LEU A 181 8.33 17.25 6.81
C LEU A 181 8.81 16.82 8.20
N TYR A 182 8.86 15.52 8.48
CA TYR A 182 9.38 15.00 9.74
C TYR A 182 10.82 15.48 10.00
N ARG A 183 11.68 15.33 8.99
CA ARG A 183 13.09 15.71 9.07
C ARG A 183 13.29 17.22 9.20
N ALA A 184 12.42 18.03 8.59
CA ALA A 184 12.42 19.46 8.76
C ALA A 184 11.98 19.86 10.18
N ASN A 185 10.98 19.19 10.74
CA ASN A 185 10.51 19.44 12.10
C ASN A 185 11.60 19.15 13.15
N LEU A 186 12.32 18.01 13.02
CA LEU A 186 13.43 17.69 13.92
C LEU A 186 14.56 18.73 13.92
N LYS A 187 14.82 19.40 12.79
CA LYS A 187 15.82 20.46 12.73
C LYS A 187 15.38 21.69 13.52
N ASN A 188 14.10 22.03 13.46
CA ASN A 188 13.56 23.16 14.19
C ASN A 188 13.61 22.93 15.71
N GLU A 189 13.35 21.69 16.17
CA GLU A 189 13.44 21.32 17.59
C GLU A 189 14.89 21.29 18.13
N GLY A 190 15.89 21.18 17.28
CA GLY A 190 17.31 21.21 17.66
C GLY A 190 17.97 22.60 17.61
N GLU A 191 17.24 23.62 17.15
CA GLU A 191 17.70 25.02 17.06
C GLU A 191 17.12 25.93 18.18
N GLU A 192 16.19 25.41 19.00
CA GLU A 192 15.66 26.04 20.23
C GLU A 192 16.44 25.64 21.49
#